data_AF-A0AAV0TVY9-F1
#
_entry.id   AF-A0AAV0TVY9-F1
#
_cell.length_a   1.000
_cell.length_b   1.000
_cell.length_c   1.000
_cell.angle_alpha   90.00
_cell.angle_beta   90.00
_cell.angle_gamma   90.00
#
_symmetry.space_group_name_H-M   'P 1'
#
loop_
_entity.id
_entity.type
_entity.pdbx_description
1 polymer ?
#
loop_
_entity_poly.entity_id
_entity_poly.type
_entity_poly.pdbx_seq_one_letter_code
_entity_poly.pdbx_strand_id
1 'polypeptide(L)'
;MSFVACVAVILLFQYLVSARHDDVAFNNVARREDLHLQRKVQHLGTGAMIYVALKFIDRWTGASVLLLFALLFYGLHKVRGRSNTVNAAYIKWFSSILRQHEVSRSALPGAYYFLLGSGFSLAVFSLRAARLAILHLSVGDPAAAFFGTLYGRHKLVTLFGKLGGNKSLEGSVGCFCVTAISTFAALMVEQDFYFDMTGKEDVAAVAGTVSLAAGLGAAVAELLDLGGWDDNLTLPLLSGMFLQSTVGHLL
;
A
#
# COMPACT_ATOMS: atom_id res chain seq x y z
N MET A 1 -7.35 8.48 20.87
CA MET A 1 -8.41 8.38 19.85
C MET A 1 -9.03 6.99 19.96
N SER A 2 -10.35 6.84 19.93
CA SER A 2 -10.95 5.49 20.00
C SER A 2 -10.79 4.74 18.67
N PHE A 3 -10.86 3.40 18.73
CA PHE A 3 -10.87 2.55 17.54
C PHE A 3 -11.95 3.00 16.52
N VAL A 4 -13.17 3.24 17.01
CA VAL A 4 -14.30 3.70 16.18
C VAL A 4 -13.99 5.02 15.49
N ALA A 5 -13.35 5.96 16.19
CA ALA A 5 -12.94 7.23 15.60
C ALA A 5 -11.91 7.02 14.48
N CYS A 6 -10.92 6.14 14.66
CA CYS A 6 -9.93 5.84 13.61
C CYS A 6 -10.60 5.31 12.33
N VAL A 7 -11.51 4.34 12.47
CA VAL A 7 -12.25 3.76 11.33
C VAL A 7 -13.12 4.82 10.67
N ALA A 8 -13.84 5.64 11.44
CA ALA A 8 -14.70 6.69 10.92
C ALA A 8 -13.91 7.73 10.11
N VAL A 9 -12.72 8.15 10.59
CA VAL A 9 -11.87 9.10 9.87
C VAL A 9 -11.35 8.48 8.56
N ILE A 10 -10.92 7.21 8.56
CA ILE A 10 -10.50 6.51 7.32
C ILE A 10 -11.64 6.45 6.31
N LEU A 11 -12.84 6.07 6.74
CA LEU A 11 -14.01 6.00 5.87
C LEU A 11 -14.42 7.38 5.33
N LEU A 12 -14.35 8.42 6.17
CA LEU A 12 -14.59 9.80 5.74
C LEU A 12 -13.58 10.24 4.69
N PHE A 13 -12.29 9.94 4.89
CA PHE A 13 -11.26 10.20 3.89
C PHE A 13 -11.53 9.46 2.57
N GLN A 14 -11.90 8.17 2.62
CA GLN A 14 -12.28 7.42 1.42
C GLN A 14 -13.44 8.08 0.69
N TYR A 15 -14.47 8.50 1.43
CA TYR A 15 -15.63 9.19 0.87
C TYR A 15 -15.21 10.50 0.18
N LEU A 16 -14.44 11.35 0.85
CA LEU A 16 -14.01 12.65 0.31
C LEU A 16 -13.12 12.52 -0.92
N VAL A 17 -12.22 11.53 -0.94
CA VAL A 17 -11.35 11.28 -2.09
C VAL A 17 -12.12 10.65 -3.24
N SER A 18 -13.09 9.78 -2.98
CA SER A 18 -13.89 9.14 -4.04
C SER A 18 -14.98 10.06 -4.60
N ALA A 19 -15.55 10.94 -3.77
CA ALA A 19 -16.66 11.84 -4.12
C ALA A 19 -16.23 13.08 -4.92
N ARG A 20 -14.93 13.27 -5.19
CA ARG A 20 -14.49 14.25 -6.20
C ARG A 20 -14.92 13.76 -7.59
N HIS A 21 -16.12 14.20 -7.96
CA HIS A 21 -16.61 14.18 -9.32
C HIS A 21 -15.92 15.34 -10.05
N ASP A 22 -14.86 15.04 -10.80
CA ASP A 22 -14.53 15.92 -11.89
C ASP A 22 -15.68 15.79 -12.90
N ASP A 23 -16.35 16.90 -13.22
CA ASP A 23 -17.35 17.04 -14.30
C ASP A 23 -16.71 16.85 -15.69
N VAL A 24 -15.81 15.88 -15.83
CA VAL A 24 -15.17 15.51 -17.06
C VAL A 24 -15.96 14.33 -17.61
N ALA A 25 -16.67 14.64 -18.70
CA ALA A 25 -17.58 13.76 -19.43
C ALA A 25 -17.15 12.28 -19.47
N PHE A 26 -18.18 11.43 -19.51
CA PHE A 26 -18.25 9.96 -19.50
C PHE A 26 -17.37 9.17 -20.51
N ASN A 27 -16.28 9.73 -21.01
CA ASN A 27 -15.35 9.14 -21.97
C ASN A 27 -13.91 8.98 -21.47
N ASN A 28 -13.53 9.54 -20.32
CA ASN A 28 -12.16 9.46 -19.80
C ASN A 28 -12.03 8.49 -18.63
N VAL A 29 -12.33 7.21 -18.85
CA VAL A 29 -11.78 6.20 -17.94
C VAL A 29 -10.28 6.14 -18.23
N ALA A 30 -9.51 6.75 -17.32
CA ALA A 30 -8.09 7.01 -17.47
C ALA A 30 -7.33 5.77 -17.96
N ARG A 31 -6.54 5.94 -19.02
CA ARG A 31 -5.72 4.88 -19.60
C ARG A 31 -4.60 4.54 -18.61
N ARG A 32 -3.97 3.38 -18.77
CA ARG A 32 -2.87 2.92 -17.90
C ARG A 32 -1.66 3.89 -17.89
N GLU A 33 -1.61 4.81 -18.85
CA GLU A 33 -0.56 5.81 -19.07
C GLU A 33 -0.83 7.16 -18.37
N ASP A 34 -2.05 7.38 -17.86
CA ASP A 34 -2.34 8.59 -17.09
C ASP A 34 -1.69 8.48 -15.70
N LEU A 35 -1.27 9.59 -15.10
CA LEU A 35 -0.58 9.56 -13.80
C LEU A 35 -1.45 9.01 -12.65
N HIS A 36 -2.77 8.86 -12.84
CA HIS A 36 -3.74 8.34 -11.85
C HIS A 36 -3.53 8.94 -10.45
N LEU A 37 -3.38 10.26 -10.38
CA LEU A 37 -2.96 10.96 -9.16
C LEU A 37 -3.95 10.76 -8.00
N GLN A 38 -5.26 10.77 -8.27
CA GLN A 38 -6.29 10.56 -7.24
C GLN A 38 -6.18 9.17 -6.59
N ARG A 39 -5.92 8.11 -7.37
CA ARG A 39 -5.66 6.77 -6.84
C ARG A 39 -4.39 6.74 -5.99
N LYS A 40 -3.33 7.41 -6.42
CA LYS A 40 -2.08 7.50 -5.65
C LYS A 40 -2.27 8.23 -4.33
N VAL A 41 -3.02 9.34 -4.33
CA VAL A 41 -3.38 10.08 -3.11
C VAL A 41 -4.27 9.23 -2.20
N GLN A 42 -5.25 8.52 -2.75
CA GLN A 42 -6.11 7.62 -2.00
C GLN A 42 -5.29 6.50 -1.35
N HIS A 43 -4.42 5.84 -2.11
CA HIS A 43 -3.56 4.76 -1.63
C HIS A 43 -2.61 5.26 -0.52
N LEU A 44 -1.89 6.36 -0.77
CA LEU A 44 -0.98 6.98 0.18
C LEU A 44 -1.68 7.44 1.46
N GLY A 45 -2.82 8.12 1.34
CA GLY A 45 -3.56 8.63 2.49
C GLY A 45 -4.15 7.50 3.33
N THR A 46 -4.71 6.47 2.69
CA THR A 46 -5.29 5.32 3.41
C THR A 46 -4.23 4.59 4.22
N GLY A 47 -3.09 4.28 3.62
CA GLY A 47 -2.00 3.59 4.29
C GLY A 47 -1.39 4.42 5.42
N ALA A 48 -1.17 5.72 5.20
CA ALA A 48 -0.70 6.63 6.26
C ALA A 48 -1.67 6.69 7.45
N MET A 49 -2.98 6.73 7.19
CA MET A 49 -3.98 6.75 8.26
C MET A 49 -4.04 5.42 9.02
N ILE A 50 -3.92 4.28 8.33
CA ILE A 50 -3.82 2.95 8.98
C ILE A 50 -2.55 2.89 9.83
N TYR A 51 -1.41 3.32 9.29
CA TYR A 51 -0.13 3.38 9.99
C TYR A 51 -0.22 4.17 11.31
N VAL A 52 -0.90 5.33 11.29
CA VAL A 52 -1.13 6.16 12.48
C VAL A 52 -2.16 5.53 13.42
N ALA A 53 -3.23 4.94 12.89
CA ALA A 53 -4.29 4.32 13.68
C ALA A 53 -3.76 3.15 14.53
N LEU A 54 -2.76 2.43 14.04
CA LEU A 54 -2.09 1.33 14.75
C LEU A 54 -1.28 1.77 15.98
N LYS A 55 -1.17 3.07 16.27
CA LYS A 55 -0.70 3.58 17.58
C LYS A 55 -1.75 3.43 18.68
N PHE A 56 -3.02 3.36 18.29
CA PHE A 56 -4.18 3.35 19.20
C PHE A 56 -4.97 2.04 19.15
N ILE A 57 -4.63 1.15 18.23
CA ILE A 57 -5.32 -0.12 17.98
C ILE A 57 -4.28 -1.23 18.05
N ASP A 58 -4.55 -2.28 18.83
CA ASP A 58 -3.65 -3.43 18.88
C ASP A 58 -3.58 -4.17 17.55
N ARG A 59 -2.50 -4.91 17.36
CA ARG A 59 -2.20 -5.64 16.12
C ARG A 59 -3.34 -6.54 15.66
N TRP A 60 -3.97 -7.27 16.57
CA TRP A 60 -4.97 -8.29 16.22
C TRP A 60 -6.32 -7.67 15.89
N THR A 61 -6.71 -6.62 16.62
CA THR A 61 -7.89 -5.81 16.28
C THR A 61 -7.69 -5.15 14.92
N GLY A 62 -6.52 -4.56 14.66
CA GLY A 62 -6.17 -3.97 13.37
C GLY A 62 -6.27 -4.99 12.23
N ALA A 63 -5.64 -6.16 12.38
CA ALA A 63 -5.70 -7.25 11.40
C ALA A 63 -7.14 -7.69 11.13
N SER A 64 -7.91 -7.94 12.20
CA SER A 64 -9.30 -8.41 12.09
C SER A 64 -10.19 -7.44 11.34
N VAL A 65 -10.02 -6.14 11.59
CA VAL A 65 -10.79 -5.09 10.92
C VAL A 65 -10.43 -5.00 9.46
N LEU A 66 -9.14 -4.96 9.12
CA LEU A 66 -8.71 -4.90 7.71
C LEU A 66 -9.18 -6.13 6.92
N LEU A 67 -9.05 -7.33 7.50
CA LEU A 67 -9.49 -8.58 6.88
C LEU A 67 -11.02 -8.64 6.75
N LEU A 68 -11.77 -8.13 7.73
CA LEU A 68 -13.23 -7.99 7.63
C LEU A 68 -13.61 -7.08 6.45
N PHE A 69 -12.99 -5.90 6.32
CA PHE A 69 -13.27 -5.01 5.20
C PHE A 69 -12.84 -5.63 3.86
N ALA A 70 -11.74 -6.36 3.79
CA ALA A 70 -11.37 -7.13 2.60
C ALA A 70 -12.47 -8.14 2.22
N LEU A 71 -13.01 -8.87 3.20
CA LEU A 71 -14.13 -9.80 2.97
C LEU A 71 -15.40 -9.06 2.49
N LEU A 72 -15.71 -7.89 3.06
CA LEU A 72 -16.83 -7.06 2.61
C LEU A 72 -16.65 -6.57 1.17
N PHE A 73 -15.44 -6.15 0.78
CA PHE A 73 -15.13 -5.77 -0.61
C PHE A 73 -15.27 -6.94 -1.58
N TYR A 74 -14.86 -8.15 -1.17
CA TYR A 74 -15.07 -9.36 -1.94
C TYR A 74 -16.56 -9.67 -2.12
N GLY A 75 -17.34 -9.61 -1.03
CA GLY A 75 -18.80 -9.77 -1.07
C GLY A 75 -19.46 -8.76 -1.99
N LEU A 76 -19.09 -7.48 -1.87
CA LEU A 76 -19.58 -6.40 -2.75
C LEU A 76 -19.26 -6.68 -4.21
N HIS A 77 -18.04 -7.14 -4.52
CA HIS A 77 -17.67 -7.54 -5.88
C HIS A 77 -18.58 -8.66 -6.43
N LYS A 78 -18.93 -9.67 -5.61
CA LYS A 78 -19.88 -10.72 -6.00
C LYS A 78 -21.31 -10.19 -6.19
N VAL A 79 -21.78 -9.29 -5.34
CA VAL A 79 -23.12 -8.67 -5.45
C VAL A 79 -23.22 -7.78 -6.69
N ARG A 80 -22.18 -7.00 -7.01
CA ARG A 80 -22.05 -6.27 -8.28
C ARG A 80 -22.08 -7.21 -9.50
N GLY A 81 -21.69 -8.47 -9.33
CA GLY A 81 -21.84 -9.55 -10.30
C GLY A 81 -23.30 -9.82 -10.68
N ARG A 82 -24.20 -9.69 -9.71
CA ARG A 82 -25.59 -10.17 -9.76
C ARG A 82 -26.63 -9.06 -9.93
N SER A 83 -26.26 -7.80 -9.66
CA SER A 83 -27.18 -6.66 -9.73
C SER A 83 -26.57 -5.50 -10.51
N ASN A 84 -27.23 -5.14 -11.63
CA ASN A 84 -26.85 -3.99 -12.44
C ASN A 84 -27.00 -2.67 -11.66
N THR A 85 -27.99 -2.57 -10.77
CA THR A 85 -28.19 -1.40 -9.90
C THR A 85 -27.02 -1.21 -8.95
N VAL A 86 -26.58 -2.28 -8.28
CA VAL A 86 -25.42 -2.21 -7.38
C VAL A 86 -24.13 -1.93 -8.16
N ASN A 87 -23.97 -2.51 -9.34
CA ASN A 87 -22.80 -2.23 -10.18
C ASN A 87 -22.76 -0.78 -10.68
N ALA A 88 -23.89 -0.24 -11.15
CA ALA A 88 -24.01 1.15 -11.59
C ALA A 88 -23.74 2.13 -10.44
N ALA A 89 -24.30 1.87 -9.25
CA ALA A 89 -23.99 2.64 -8.06
C ALA A 89 -22.49 2.59 -7.74
N TYR A 90 -21.91 1.40 -7.66
CA TYR A 90 -20.48 1.25 -7.38
C TYR A 90 -19.59 2.01 -8.36
N ILE A 91 -19.83 1.85 -9.67
CA ILE A 91 -19.04 2.56 -10.69
C ILE A 91 -19.22 4.08 -10.52
N LYS A 92 -20.45 4.57 -10.30
CA LYS A 92 -20.70 5.99 -10.08
C LYS A 92 -19.89 6.56 -8.91
N TRP A 93 -19.75 5.81 -7.82
CA TRP A 93 -19.02 6.27 -6.62
C TRP A 93 -17.50 6.12 -6.71
N PHE A 94 -16.98 5.16 -7.49
CA PHE A 94 -15.56 4.79 -7.48
C PHE A 94 -14.85 4.93 -8.84
N SER A 95 -15.53 5.36 -9.91
CA SER A 95 -14.97 5.41 -11.27
C SER A 95 -13.68 6.21 -11.40
N SER A 96 -13.49 7.23 -10.56
CA SER A 96 -12.30 8.07 -10.53
C SER A 96 -11.03 7.36 -10.02
N ILE A 97 -11.19 6.25 -9.30
CA ILE A 97 -10.08 5.49 -8.68
C ILE A 97 -9.89 4.13 -9.38
N LEU A 98 -10.96 3.58 -9.96
CA LEU A 98 -10.96 2.25 -10.58
C LEU A 98 -10.20 2.22 -11.91
N ARG A 99 -9.46 1.14 -12.13
CA ARG A 99 -8.89 0.78 -13.44
C ARG A 99 -9.93 0.09 -14.30
N GLN A 100 -9.74 0.14 -15.61
CA GLN A 100 -10.61 -0.48 -16.62
C GLN A 100 -10.98 -1.95 -16.32
N HIS A 101 -10.01 -2.77 -15.91
CA HIS A 101 -10.23 -4.18 -15.58
C HIS A 101 -10.99 -4.39 -14.25
N GLU A 102 -10.96 -3.42 -13.34
CA GLU A 102 -11.75 -3.42 -12.10
C GLU A 102 -13.20 -2.97 -12.37
N VAL A 103 -13.39 -2.07 -13.35
CA VAL A 103 -14.70 -1.65 -13.87
C VAL A 103 -15.37 -2.81 -14.61
N SER A 104 -14.65 -3.50 -15.51
CA SER A 104 -15.15 -4.68 -16.24
C SER A 104 -15.33 -5.92 -15.35
N ARG A 105 -14.82 -5.87 -14.11
CA ARG A 105 -14.81 -6.97 -13.12
C ARG A 105 -13.95 -8.17 -13.56
N SER A 106 -12.99 -7.99 -14.47
CA SER A 106 -12.01 -9.04 -14.76
C SER A 106 -10.97 -9.19 -13.66
N ALA A 107 -10.88 -8.24 -12.72
CA ALA A 107 -10.16 -8.37 -11.46
C ALA A 107 -10.94 -7.77 -10.28
N LEU A 108 -10.58 -8.19 -9.07
CA LEU A 108 -10.97 -7.51 -7.83
C LEU A 108 -10.34 -6.11 -7.77
N PRO A 109 -10.98 -5.13 -7.11
CA PRO A 109 -10.44 -3.79 -6.99
C PRO A 109 -9.16 -3.78 -6.14
N GLY A 110 -8.19 -2.92 -6.45
CA GLY A 110 -6.94 -2.80 -5.68
C GLY A 110 -7.15 -2.61 -4.17
N ALA A 111 -8.23 -1.94 -3.75
CA ALA A 111 -8.58 -1.79 -2.33
C ALA A 111 -8.78 -3.13 -1.60
N TYR A 112 -9.30 -4.15 -2.28
CA TYR A 112 -9.41 -5.51 -1.72
C TYR A 112 -8.02 -6.05 -1.36
N TYR A 113 -7.09 -6.01 -2.32
CA TYR A 113 -5.73 -6.51 -2.13
C TYR A 113 -4.96 -5.70 -1.10
N PHE A 114 -5.16 -4.38 -1.06
CA PHE A 114 -4.51 -3.49 -0.09
C PHE A 114 -4.89 -3.84 1.34
N LEU A 115 -6.19 -4.02 1.59
CA LEU A 115 -6.70 -4.41 2.90
C LEU A 115 -6.27 -5.83 3.27
N LEU A 116 -6.27 -6.74 2.30
CA LEU A 116 -5.85 -8.12 2.50
C LEU A 116 -4.35 -8.21 2.86
N GLY A 117 -3.48 -7.55 2.09
CA GLY A 117 -2.04 -7.51 2.33
C GLY A 117 -1.70 -6.85 3.66
N SER A 118 -2.27 -5.68 3.94
CA SER A 118 -2.08 -4.98 5.22
C SER A 118 -2.58 -5.81 6.40
N GLY A 119 -3.75 -6.45 6.27
CA GLY A 119 -4.33 -7.31 7.30
C GLY A 119 -3.48 -8.55 7.58
N PHE A 120 -2.98 -9.22 6.55
CA PHE A 120 -2.06 -10.36 6.73
C PHE A 120 -0.70 -9.94 7.27
N SER A 121 -0.15 -8.79 6.86
CA SER A 121 1.11 -8.29 7.43
C SER A 121 0.98 -8.05 8.93
N LEU A 122 -0.15 -7.52 9.40
CA LEU A 122 -0.44 -7.42 10.85
C LEU A 122 -0.62 -8.78 11.51
N ALA A 123 -1.26 -9.75 10.84
CA ALA A 123 -1.49 -11.06 11.42
C ALA A 123 -0.18 -11.87 11.58
N VAL A 124 0.78 -11.69 10.67
CA VAL A 124 1.99 -12.52 10.57
C VAL A 124 3.22 -11.88 11.23
N PHE A 125 3.41 -10.57 11.14
CA PHE A 125 4.63 -9.91 11.60
C PHE A 125 4.48 -9.25 12.98
N SER A 126 5.61 -8.85 13.59
CA SER A 126 5.57 -7.98 14.77
C SER A 126 4.86 -6.66 14.44
N LEU A 127 4.25 -6.00 15.44
CA LEU A 127 3.54 -4.74 15.18
C LEU A 127 4.47 -3.67 14.57
N ARG A 128 5.74 -3.61 15.01
CA ARG A 128 6.77 -2.70 14.47
C ARG A 128 7.03 -2.98 12.98
N ALA A 129 7.34 -4.23 12.62
CA ALA A 129 7.59 -4.60 11.22
C ALA A 129 6.34 -4.45 10.33
N ALA A 130 5.15 -4.81 10.84
CA ALA A 130 3.90 -4.68 10.11
C ALA A 130 3.52 -3.23 9.83
N ARG A 131 3.70 -2.32 10.80
CA ARG A 131 3.48 -0.88 10.59
C ARG A 131 4.39 -0.35 9.48
N LEU A 132 5.68 -0.67 9.51
CA LEU A 132 6.61 -0.28 8.46
C LEU A 132 6.24 -0.90 7.10
N ALA A 133 5.87 -2.18 7.05
CA ALA A 133 5.44 -2.80 5.81
C ALA A 133 4.20 -2.13 5.17
N ILE A 134 3.24 -1.69 5.98
CA ILE A 134 2.09 -0.90 5.52
C ILE A 134 2.54 0.48 5.03
N LEU A 135 3.49 1.12 5.72
CA LEU A 135 4.09 2.38 5.26
C LEU A 135 4.77 2.19 3.90
N HIS A 136 5.53 1.11 3.71
CA HIS A 136 6.23 0.80 2.47
C HIS A 136 5.27 0.60 1.31
N LEU A 137 4.17 -0.13 1.51
CA LEU A 137 3.11 -0.21 0.52
C LEU A 137 2.57 1.19 0.21
N SER A 138 2.20 1.93 1.26
CA SER A 138 1.56 3.23 1.18
C SER A 138 2.36 4.28 0.41
N VAL A 139 3.69 4.31 0.55
CA VAL A 139 4.54 5.32 -0.11
C VAL A 139 5.32 4.74 -1.30
N GLY A 140 5.75 3.48 -1.19
CA GLY A 140 6.66 2.84 -2.13
C GLY A 140 5.98 2.46 -3.43
N ASP A 141 4.76 1.90 -3.38
CA ASP A 141 3.99 1.54 -4.59
C ASP A 141 3.61 2.80 -5.41
N PRO A 142 3.04 3.88 -4.80
CA PRO A 142 2.80 5.12 -5.54
C PRO A 142 4.07 5.76 -6.08
N ALA A 143 5.19 5.70 -5.35
CA ALA A 143 6.48 6.20 -5.83
C ALA A 143 6.97 5.41 -7.04
N ALA A 144 6.94 4.08 -6.98
CA ALA A 144 7.34 3.23 -8.09
C ALA A 144 6.50 3.50 -9.35
N ALA A 145 5.18 3.59 -9.17
CA ALA A 145 4.27 3.94 -10.26
C ALA A 145 4.51 5.38 -10.78
N PHE A 146 4.86 6.34 -9.92
CA PHE A 146 5.14 7.71 -10.35
C PHE A 146 6.44 7.81 -11.16
N PHE A 147 7.55 7.32 -10.63
CA PHE A 147 8.84 7.36 -11.32
C PHE A 147 8.87 6.42 -12.54
N GLY A 148 8.20 5.27 -12.47
CA GLY A 148 8.08 4.35 -13.60
C GLY A 148 7.24 4.91 -14.75
N THR A 149 6.18 5.68 -14.47
CA THR A 149 5.42 6.38 -15.53
C THR A 149 6.22 7.51 -16.16
N LEU A 150 6.94 8.31 -15.36
CA LEU A 150 7.67 9.48 -15.86
C LEU A 150 9.00 9.14 -16.55
N TYR A 151 9.73 8.17 -16.00
CA TYR A 151 11.12 7.89 -16.36
C TYR A 151 11.40 6.43 -16.70
N GLY A 152 10.41 5.54 -16.67
CA GLY A 152 10.59 4.08 -16.77
C GLY A 152 11.03 3.57 -18.14
N ARG A 153 12.28 3.87 -18.52
CA ARG A 153 12.91 3.46 -19.78
C ARG A 153 13.45 2.04 -19.70
N HIS A 154 14.01 1.65 -18.56
CA HIS A 154 14.63 0.34 -18.37
C HIS A 154 13.61 -0.65 -17.81
N LYS A 155 12.93 -1.39 -18.70
CA LYS A 155 11.91 -2.37 -18.30
C LYS A 155 12.53 -3.61 -17.66
N LEU A 156 11.98 -4.03 -16.53
CA LEU A 156 12.50 -5.17 -15.76
C LEU A 156 12.25 -6.51 -16.46
N VAL A 157 11.26 -6.62 -17.35
CA VAL A 157 11.12 -7.82 -18.21
C VAL A 157 12.35 -8.11 -19.05
N THR A 158 13.11 -7.10 -19.47
CA THR A 158 14.31 -7.33 -20.29
C THR A 158 15.49 -7.82 -19.45
N LEU A 159 15.48 -7.57 -18.14
CA LEU A 159 16.55 -7.94 -17.20
C LEU A 159 16.24 -9.23 -16.44
N PHE A 160 14.98 -9.40 -16.01
CA PHE A 160 14.52 -10.47 -15.11
C PHE A 160 13.42 -11.36 -15.72
N GLY A 161 13.14 -11.19 -17.02
CA GLY A 161 12.11 -11.97 -17.71
C GLY A 161 10.74 -11.78 -17.09
N LYS A 162 9.96 -12.87 -16.99
CA LYS A 162 8.59 -12.82 -16.45
C LYS A 162 8.54 -12.32 -15.00
N LEU A 163 9.61 -12.51 -14.21
CA LEU A 163 9.64 -12.08 -12.81
C LEU A 163 9.69 -10.56 -12.64
N GLY A 164 10.16 -9.80 -13.64
CA GLY A 164 10.18 -8.34 -13.57
C GLY A 164 8.91 -7.68 -14.12
N GLY A 165 8.11 -8.42 -14.89
CA GLY A 165 6.91 -7.89 -15.55
C GLY A 165 7.16 -6.59 -16.34
N ASN A 166 6.11 -5.79 -16.52
CA ASN A 166 6.22 -4.49 -17.19
C ASN A 166 6.74 -3.35 -16.30
N LYS A 167 7.30 -3.68 -15.13
CA LYS A 167 7.85 -2.72 -14.18
C LYS A 167 9.17 -2.16 -14.73
N SER A 168 9.68 -1.09 -14.12
CA SER A 168 10.89 -0.42 -14.60
C SER A 168 11.87 -0.19 -13.47
N LEU A 169 13.17 -0.24 -13.78
CA LEU A 169 14.25 -0.01 -12.82
C LEU A 169 14.10 1.34 -12.13
N GLU A 170 13.71 2.38 -12.87
CA GLU A 170 13.47 3.73 -12.33
C GLU A 170 12.31 3.76 -11.32
N GLY A 171 11.32 2.89 -11.51
CA GLY A 171 10.22 2.70 -10.56
C GLY A 171 10.74 2.09 -9.27
N SER A 172 11.48 0.97 -9.37
CA SER A 172 12.05 0.30 -8.20
C SER A 172 13.06 1.19 -7.44
N VAL A 173 13.86 2.01 -8.14
CA VAL A 173 14.74 3.01 -7.51
C VAL A 173 13.92 4.10 -6.80
N GLY A 174 12.83 4.57 -7.41
CA GLY A 174 11.88 5.48 -6.76
C GLY A 174 11.27 4.88 -5.49
N CYS A 175 10.87 3.60 -5.55
CA CYS A 175 10.38 2.82 -4.41
C CYS A 175 11.41 2.78 -3.29
N PHE A 176 12.66 2.42 -3.63
CA PHE A 176 13.78 2.34 -2.69
C PHE A 176 13.98 3.66 -1.94
N CYS A 177 14.17 4.76 -2.68
CA CYS A 177 14.49 6.06 -2.09
C CYS A 177 13.36 6.58 -1.20
N VAL A 178 12.12 6.56 -1.69
CA VAL A 178 10.97 7.09 -0.93
C VAL A 178 10.69 6.23 0.31
N THR A 179 10.82 4.91 0.20
CA THR A 179 10.62 4.01 1.34
C THR A 179 11.73 4.17 2.38
N ALA A 180 12.99 4.29 1.98
CA ALA A 180 14.10 4.51 2.91
C ALA A 180 13.94 5.85 3.65
N ILE A 181 13.64 6.94 2.93
CA ILE A 181 13.46 8.28 3.52
C ILE A 181 12.29 8.29 4.49
N SER A 182 11.13 7.75 4.09
CA SER A 182 9.93 7.73 4.93
C SER A 182 10.10 6.84 6.17
N THR A 183 10.79 5.70 6.03
CA THR A 183 11.11 4.82 7.16
C THR A 183 12.04 5.52 8.13
N PHE A 184 13.09 6.18 7.64
CA PHE A 184 14.00 6.92 8.51
C PHE A 184 13.26 8.02 9.27
N ALA A 185 12.43 8.79 8.57
CA ALA A 185 11.61 9.82 9.20
C ALA A 185 10.66 9.23 10.26
N ALA A 186 9.99 8.10 9.97
CA ALA A 186 9.09 7.43 10.90
C ALA A 186 9.83 6.95 12.16
N LEU A 187 11.00 6.33 12.00
CA LEU A 187 11.83 5.84 13.10
C LEU A 187 12.34 6.97 13.98
N MET A 188 12.75 8.10 13.38
CA MET A 188 13.22 9.27 14.14
C MET A 188 12.08 9.99 14.86
N VAL A 189 10.90 10.10 14.24
CA VAL A 189 9.72 10.75 14.85
C VAL A 189 9.09 9.89 15.95
N GLU A 190 9.14 8.57 15.81
CA GLU A 190 8.51 7.61 16.73
C GLU A 190 9.53 6.69 17.41
N GLN A 191 10.71 7.22 17.76
CA GLN A 191 11.82 6.45 18.33
C GLN A 191 11.41 5.59 19.53
N ASP A 192 10.62 6.12 20.47
CA ASP A 192 10.20 5.41 21.69
C ASP A 192 9.28 4.22 21.38
N PHE A 193 8.60 4.23 20.24
CA PHE A 193 7.78 3.12 19.80
C PHE A 193 8.63 2.02 19.15
N TYR A 194 9.60 2.41 18.32
CA TYR A 194 10.36 1.50 17.47
C TYR A 194 11.64 0.97 18.09
N PHE A 195 12.18 1.60 19.12
CA PHE A 195 13.42 1.17 19.73
C PHE A 195 13.22 0.95 21.22
N ASP A 196 13.55 -0.25 21.68
CA ASP A 196 13.66 -0.53 23.11
C ASP A 196 14.96 0.10 23.62
N MET A 197 14.89 1.40 23.97
CA MET A 197 16.03 2.21 24.38
C MET A 197 16.66 1.69 25.69
N THR A 198 17.54 0.71 25.56
CA THR A 198 18.35 0.15 26.63
C THR A 198 19.84 0.39 26.37
N GLY A 199 20.23 1.65 26.14
CA GLY A 199 21.63 2.03 25.98
C GLY A 199 21.84 3.39 25.29
N LYS A 200 23.10 3.85 25.25
CA LYS A 200 23.55 4.96 24.40
C LYS A 200 23.88 4.45 22.99
N GLU A 201 22.98 3.70 22.38
CA GLU A 201 23.14 3.34 20.98
C GLU A 201 22.84 4.56 20.11
N ASP A 202 23.61 4.72 19.02
CA ASP A 202 23.36 5.79 18.06
C ASP A 202 22.07 5.47 17.29
N VAL A 203 20.95 5.97 17.81
CA VAL A 203 19.61 5.80 17.24
C VAL A 203 19.58 6.14 15.76
N ALA A 204 20.35 7.16 15.32
CA ALA A 204 20.40 7.54 13.92
C ALA A 204 21.11 6.47 13.07
N ALA A 205 22.16 5.83 13.57
CA ALA A 205 22.84 4.74 12.88
C ALA A 205 21.95 3.49 12.76
N VAL A 206 21.23 3.13 13.83
CA VAL A 206 20.28 2.01 13.82
C VAL A 206 19.13 2.32 12.86
N ALA A 207 18.52 3.51 12.96
CA ALA A 207 17.47 3.94 12.05
C ALA A 207 17.94 3.95 10.59
N GLY A 208 19.17 4.39 10.31
CA GLY A 208 19.77 4.33 8.98
C GLY A 208 19.86 2.91 8.43
N THR A 209 20.30 1.97 9.26
CA THR A 209 20.40 0.54 8.90
C THR A 209 19.02 -0.04 8.57
N VAL A 210 18.04 0.16 9.44
CA VAL A 210 16.66 -0.31 9.22
C VAL A 210 16.05 0.34 7.97
N SER A 211 16.32 1.63 7.73
CA SER A 211 15.77 2.37 6.60
C SER A 211 16.33 1.92 5.25
N LEU A 212 17.63 1.59 5.19
CA LEU A 212 18.23 1.00 3.98
C LEU A 212 17.67 -0.41 3.72
N ALA A 213 17.51 -1.22 4.76
CA ALA A 213 16.86 -2.53 4.65
C ALA A 213 15.41 -2.42 4.19
N ALA A 214 14.65 -1.44 4.71
CA ALA A 214 13.30 -1.12 4.29
C ALA A 214 13.21 -0.75 2.82
N GLY A 215 14.05 0.20 2.37
CA GLY A 215 14.13 0.60 0.97
C GLY A 215 14.44 -0.58 0.05
N LEU A 216 15.44 -1.40 0.42
CA LEU A 216 15.82 -2.58 -0.36
C LEU A 216 14.70 -3.61 -0.42
N GLY A 217 14.12 -3.97 0.73
CA GLY A 217 13.04 -4.94 0.82
C GLY A 217 11.80 -4.52 0.04
N ALA A 218 11.42 -3.24 0.11
CA ALA A 218 10.30 -2.70 -0.65
C ALA A 218 10.58 -2.64 -2.16
N ALA A 219 11.77 -2.22 -2.59
CA ALA A 219 12.13 -2.18 -4.00
C ALA A 219 12.23 -3.58 -4.64
N VAL A 220 12.75 -4.57 -3.91
CA VAL A 220 12.74 -5.96 -4.36
C VAL A 220 11.31 -6.50 -4.42
N ALA A 221 10.50 -6.25 -3.40
CA ALA A 221 9.10 -6.65 -3.38
C ALA A 221 8.30 -6.02 -4.53
N GLU A 222 8.54 -4.73 -4.81
CA GLU A 222 7.95 -4.03 -5.94
C GLU A 222 8.47 -4.59 -7.26
N LEU A 223 9.74 -4.94 -7.41
CA LEU A 223 10.29 -5.49 -8.65
C LEU A 223 9.67 -6.85 -9.03
N LEU A 224 9.31 -7.67 -8.04
CA LEU A 224 8.83 -9.03 -8.25
C LEU A 224 7.36 -9.06 -8.71
N ASP A 225 7.13 -9.47 -9.95
CA ASP A 225 5.81 -9.85 -10.49
C ASP A 225 5.53 -11.33 -10.16
N LEU A 226 4.88 -11.57 -9.02
CA LEU A 226 4.58 -12.91 -8.53
C LEU A 226 3.31 -13.45 -9.19
N GLY A 227 3.44 -13.98 -10.42
CA GLY A 227 2.38 -14.74 -11.07
C GLY A 227 1.08 -13.96 -11.29
N GLY A 228 1.17 -12.64 -11.46
CA GLY A 228 0.01 -11.76 -11.67
C GLY A 228 -0.81 -11.43 -10.42
N TRP A 229 -0.30 -11.77 -9.23
CA TRP A 229 -0.88 -11.25 -7.98
C TRP A 229 -0.69 -9.73 -7.89
N ASP A 230 -1.64 -9.05 -7.27
CA ASP A 230 -1.62 -7.60 -7.13
C ASP A 230 -0.56 -7.14 -6.11
N ASP A 231 0.20 -6.11 -6.45
CA ASP A 231 1.27 -5.54 -5.62
C ASP A 231 0.76 -5.05 -4.25
N ASN A 232 -0.52 -4.67 -4.18
CA ASN A 232 -1.17 -4.30 -2.92
C ASN A 232 -1.22 -5.45 -1.91
N LEU A 233 -1.16 -6.70 -2.37
CA LEU A 233 -1.05 -7.88 -1.52
C LEU A 233 0.41 -8.28 -1.29
N THR A 234 1.20 -8.37 -2.36
CA THR A 234 2.55 -8.97 -2.29
C THR A 234 3.57 -8.05 -1.63
N LEU A 235 3.55 -6.75 -1.93
CA LEU A 235 4.54 -5.79 -1.44
C LEU A 235 4.64 -5.74 0.09
N PRO A 236 3.55 -5.50 0.86
CA PRO A 236 3.65 -5.44 2.32
C PRO A 236 4.00 -6.79 2.94
N LEU A 237 3.69 -7.92 2.29
CA LEU A 237 4.04 -9.25 2.79
C LEU A 237 5.52 -9.54 2.61
N LEU A 238 6.05 -9.32 1.41
CA LEU A 238 7.46 -9.54 1.12
C LEU A 238 8.36 -8.55 1.86
N SER A 239 7.99 -7.28 1.88
CA SER A 239 8.76 -6.24 2.57
C SER A 239 8.74 -6.43 4.09
N GLY A 240 7.59 -6.79 4.67
CA GLY A 240 7.47 -7.12 6.09
C GLY A 240 8.27 -8.36 6.48
N MET A 241 8.24 -9.41 5.65
CA MET A 241 9.05 -10.62 5.85
C MET A 241 10.55 -10.28 5.82
N PHE A 242 10.97 -9.47 4.85
CA PHE A 242 12.36 -9.03 4.73
C PHE A 242 12.82 -8.26 5.97
N LEU A 243 12.05 -7.24 6.38
CA LEU A 243 12.36 -6.47 7.59
C LEU A 243 12.44 -7.35 8.84
N GLN A 244 11.40 -8.14 9.08
CA GLN A 244 11.30 -9.00 10.27
C GLN A 244 12.49 -9.97 10.37
N SER A 245 12.97 -10.48 9.23
CA SER A 245 14.03 -11.48 9.20
C SER A 245 15.44 -10.87 9.26
N THR A 246 15.63 -9.65 8.75
CA THR A 246 16.97 -9.04 8.62
C THR A 246 17.28 -8.06 9.74
N VAL A 247 16.34 -7.17 10.05
CA VAL A 247 16.53 -6.06 11.00
C VAL A 247 15.47 -6.05 12.09
N GLY A 248 14.60 -7.07 12.17
CA GLY A 248 13.54 -7.15 13.16
C GLY A 248 14.02 -7.28 14.60
N HIS A 249 15.30 -7.58 14.84
CA HIS A 249 15.91 -7.56 16.18
C HIS A 249 16.35 -6.15 16.60
N LEU A 250 16.45 -5.21 15.66
CA LEU A 250 16.72 -3.79 15.89
C LEU A 250 15.43 -2.97 16.07
N LEU A 251 14.27 -3.59 15.82
CA LEU A 251 12.94 -3.03 15.96
C LEU A 251 12.30 -3.57 17.23
#